data_AF-A0A811KSV7-F1
#
_entry.id   AF-A0A811KSV7-F1
#
_cell.length_a   1.000
_cell.length_b   1.000
_cell.length_c   1.000
_cell.angle_alpha   90.00
_cell.angle_beta   90.00
_cell.angle_gamma   90.00
#
_symmetry.space_group_name_H-M   'P 1'
#
loop_
_entity.id
_entity.type
_entity.pdbx_description
1 polymer ?
#
loop_
_entity_poly.entity_id
_entity_poly.type
_entity_poly.pdbx_seq_one_letter_code
_entity_poly.pdbx_strand_id
1 'polypeptide(L)'
;MNMVYWKGKARQGQGKARGKARGKARGKAKGKAKGKARKARGKARQGKAKQGKASQAKPSQAKPSRAEPSRAEPSQAKPSQAKPSQAKPSQAKPSQGELRLRLEKKLLGMSFSLNSSLFPNKSCMCKRYVIASHRFIIHYSAPRFSAYLGGLCGLFKPSNLLEWIEMVIREPEAYEDFFVKVDGKWLLITKETLAWHPGGNALIAYKNKDATTVFHTFHVGSKKAYQTLAEMRKEQGEVVPNFEVKDPTMSDLYDVNMGKWDLSEEKAKQINENFDKFRMEVRAKGLLNGDNLYFARKFTEAVGLIGIALYLQYHRMYIASALIMGLSWQQLGWMIHEYCHHQHFKNPLWNDYMSYIVGNLLQGFSSNGWKHQHNVHHAATNVVGRDGDIDLMPFLATVASDLKLLEATSWVMQMIPYQHIYWTFVMPFLRLSWLAQSIGFVLSMDTSFYDVHRQKAKYEQITLSIHWILVLLQLYLLPDVQTMVTYFLVSQMFGGFLLAHVVTYNHYSTEKFSYNSRILENYPSLQVYTTRNMRPGLFIDWLWGGLNYQIEHHLFPTMPRHNLNKVMPLVKKFCSENDLPYMVDDYLTGWQYEIEQFRNVATIAGKIVNKVREPKKAF
;
A
#
# COMPACT_ATOMS: atom_id res chain seq x y z
N MET A 1 -5.75 -28.36 -20.39
CA MET A 1 -5.48 -29.78 -20.75
C MET A 1 -4.32 -30.25 -19.88
N ASN A 2 -4.44 -31.43 -19.26
CA ASN A 2 -3.49 -32.07 -18.33
C ASN A 2 -3.12 -31.32 -17.03
N MET A 3 -2.69 -32.13 -16.06
CA MET A 3 -2.43 -31.78 -14.66
C MET A 3 -0.92 -31.74 -14.37
N VAL A 4 -0.51 -30.98 -13.35
CA VAL A 4 0.65 -31.33 -12.52
C VAL A 4 0.21 -31.27 -11.06
N TYR A 5 0.48 -32.35 -10.31
CA TYR A 5 0.02 -32.52 -8.93
C TYR A 5 1.12 -32.22 -7.91
N TRP A 6 0.70 -31.77 -6.73
CA TRP A 6 1.55 -31.63 -5.53
C TRP A 6 2.29 -32.94 -5.17
N LYS A 7 3.54 -32.83 -4.71
CA LYS A 7 4.26 -33.88 -3.95
C LYS A 7 5.13 -33.29 -2.85
N GLY A 8 4.54 -33.01 -1.70
CA GLY A 8 5.30 -32.90 -0.44
C GLY A 8 5.83 -34.29 -0.04
N LYS A 9 7.11 -34.39 0.37
CA LYS A 9 7.68 -35.63 0.90
C LYS A 9 7.46 -35.70 2.41
N ALA A 10 6.53 -36.54 2.86
CA ALA A 10 6.49 -37.05 4.23
C ALA A 10 6.77 -38.56 4.22
N ARG A 11 7.70 -39.03 5.06
CA ARG A 11 7.95 -40.47 5.27
C ARG A 11 6.86 -41.01 6.20
N GLN A 12 6.24 -42.14 5.85
CA GLN A 12 5.41 -42.90 6.79
C GLN A 12 6.05 -44.27 7.08
N GLY A 13 6.12 -44.60 8.37
CA GLY A 13 6.26 -45.98 8.84
C GLY A 13 4.96 -46.77 8.60
N GLN A 14 5.03 -48.10 8.69
CA GLN A 14 3.92 -48.98 8.31
C GLN A 14 2.87 -49.11 9.41
N GLY A 15 1.60 -49.31 9.01
CA GLY A 15 0.50 -49.69 9.90
C GLY A 15 -0.72 -50.15 9.10
N LYS A 16 -0.93 -51.47 8.96
CA LYS A 16 -2.06 -52.05 8.21
C LYS A 16 -3.24 -52.36 9.14
N ALA A 17 -4.44 -51.90 8.78
CA ALA A 17 -5.70 -52.53 9.18
C ALA A 17 -6.75 -52.36 8.07
N ARG A 18 -7.60 -53.37 7.86
CA ARG A 18 -8.74 -53.34 6.90
C ARG A 18 -10.06 -53.41 7.67
N GLY A 19 -11.04 -52.61 7.26
CA GLY A 19 -12.43 -52.75 7.69
C GLY A 19 -13.39 -52.32 6.59
N LYS A 20 -14.29 -53.21 6.15
CA LYS A 20 -15.39 -52.89 5.21
C LYS A 20 -16.71 -52.93 5.97
N ALA A 21 -17.57 -51.95 5.75
CA ALA A 21 -19.01 -52.10 5.92
C ALA A 21 -19.77 -51.25 4.89
N ARG A 22 -20.85 -51.78 4.32
CA ARG A 22 -21.85 -51.05 3.53
C ARG A 22 -23.18 -51.14 4.27
N GLY A 23 -23.93 -50.04 4.31
CA GLY A 23 -25.33 -50.03 4.79
C GLY A 23 -26.19 -49.12 3.92
N LYS A 24 -27.31 -49.64 3.40
CA LYS A 24 -28.39 -48.86 2.76
C LYS A 24 -29.64 -48.98 3.64
N ALA A 25 -30.39 -47.90 3.80
CA ALA A 25 -31.80 -47.93 4.21
C ALA A 25 -32.58 -46.82 3.50
N ARG A 26 -33.91 -46.96 3.37
CA ARG A 26 -34.76 -46.09 2.54
C ARG A 26 -36.19 -45.99 3.12
N GLY A 27 -36.78 -44.79 3.12
CA GLY A 27 -38.21 -44.56 3.42
C GLY A 27 -38.53 -44.37 4.91
N LYS A 28 -39.77 -44.00 5.28
CA LYS A 28 -40.94 -43.58 4.45
C LYS A 28 -41.91 -42.75 5.32
N ALA A 29 -42.71 -41.86 4.73
CA ALA A 29 -43.56 -40.91 5.47
C ALA A 29 -45.01 -41.38 5.73
N LYS A 30 -45.59 -40.98 6.88
CA LYS A 30 -47.03 -40.82 7.28
C LYS A 30 -47.09 -40.67 8.82
N GLY A 31 -48.03 -39.98 9.49
CA GLY A 31 -49.07 -39.04 9.02
C GLY A 31 -50.44 -39.16 9.74
N LYS A 32 -50.75 -38.27 10.70
CA LYS A 32 -52.07 -37.89 11.32
C LYS A 32 -51.76 -36.80 12.40
N ALA A 33 -52.46 -35.67 12.63
CA ALA A 33 -53.89 -35.30 12.67
C ALA A 33 -54.60 -35.78 13.98
N LYS A 34 -55.39 -34.97 14.73
CA LYS A 34 -56.16 -33.73 14.41
C LYS A 34 -56.26 -32.77 15.61
N GLY A 35 -56.61 -31.50 15.35
CA GLY A 35 -57.23 -30.54 16.30
C GLY A 35 -58.06 -29.50 15.52
N LYS A 36 -59.17 -28.98 16.06
CA LYS A 36 -60.12 -28.10 15.33
C LYS A 36 -60.49 -26.83 16.12
N ALA A 37 -60.54 -25.70 15.41
CA ALA A 37 -61.41 -24.54 15.68
C ALA A 37 -61.97 -24.00 14.34
N ARG A 38 -62.94 -23.06 14.36
CA ARG A 38 -63.84 -22.77 13.21
C ARG A 38 -64.11 -21.26 13.04
N LYS A 39 -64.67 -20.87 11.87
CA LYS A 39 -65.10 -19.52 11.39
C LYS A 39 -64.01 -18.74 10.63
N ALA A 40 -64.28 -18.00 9.54
CA ALA A 40 -65.45 -17.99 8.63
C ALA A 40 -65.03 -17.46 7.23
N ARG A 41 -65.91 -17.59 6.21
CA ARG A 41 -65.68 -17.08 4.83
C ARG A 41 -66.19 -15.64 4.67
N GLY A 42 -65.46 -14.82 3.91
CA GLY A 42 -65.92 -13.57 3.30
C GLY A 42 -65.28 -13.39 1.91
N LYS A 43 -66.00 -12.83 0.94
CA LYS A 43 -65.50 -12.60 -0.44
C LYS A 43 -65.03 -11.15 -0.63
N ALA A 44 -64.05 -10.95 -1.50
CA ALA A 44 -63.59 -9.63 -1.91
C ALA A 44 -64.57 -8.93 -2.88
N ARG A 45 -64.55 -7.59 -2.88
CA ARG A 45 -65.01 -6.71 -3.98
C ARG A 45 -64.08 -5.50 -4.07
N GLN A 46 -63.93 -4.95 -5.27
CA GLN A 46 -63.09 -3.78 -5.55
C GLN A 46 -63.78 -2.48 -5.11
N GLY A 47 -62.99 -1.49 -4.68
CA GLY A 47 -63.43 -0.12 -4.40
C GLY A 47 -62.54 0.88 -5.14
N LYS A 48 -63.13 1.93 -5.72
CA LYS A 48 -62.41 2.93 -6.53
C LYS A 48 -61.61 3.89 -5.64
N ALA A 49 -60.41 4.26 -6.07
CA ALA A 49 -59.70 5.41 -5.51
C ALA A 49 -60.44 6.72 -5.83
N LYS A 50 -60.42 7.67 -4.88
CA LYS A 50 -60.76 9.08 -5.11
C LYS A 50 -59.53 9.94 -4.84
N GLN A 51 -59.31 10.96 -5.67
CA GLN A 51 -58.20 11.89 -5.52
C GLN A 51 -58.44 12.84 -4.34
N GLY A 52 -57.46 12.95 -3.43
CA GLY A 52 -57.36 14.05 -2.48
C GLY A 52 -56.56 15.20 -3.10
N LYS A 53 -56.97 16.45 -2.87
CA LYS A 53 -56.23 17.63 -3.35
C LYS A 53 -54.94 17.80 -2.56
N ALA A 54 -53.84 18.12 -3.25
CA ALA A 54 -52.59 18.49 -2.60
C ALA A 54 -52.68 19.93 -2.04
N SER A 55 -52.36 20.10 -0.76
CA SER A 55 -52.20 21.40 -0.12
C SER A 55 -50.76 21.90 -0.28
N GLN A 56 -50.57 23.00 -1.01
CA GLN A 56 -49.25 23.64 -1.13
C GLN A 56 -48.91 24.42 0.15
N ALA A 57 -47.96 23.91 0.95
CA ALA A 57 -47.28 24.70 1.96
C ALA A 57 -46.20 25.56 1.29
N LYS A 58 -46.22 26.89 1.51
CA LYS A 58 -45.15 27.78 1.06
C LYS A 58 -43.88 27.54 1.88
N PRO A 59 -42.68 27.48 1.28
CA PRO A 59 -41.43 27.44 2.04
C PRO A 59 -41.22 28.75 2.83
N SER A 60 -40.98 28.65 4.13
CA SER A 60 -40.56 29.77 4.96
C SER A 60 -39.08 30.08 4.73
N GLN A 61 -38.77 31.19 4.07
CA GLN A 61 -37.40 31.67 3.92
C GLN A 61 -36.90 32.25 5.26
N ALA A 62 -36.07 31.49 5.98
CA ALA A 62 -35.27 32.04 7.06
C ALA A 62 -34.18 32.94 6.46
N LYS A 63 -34.12 34.22 6.87
CA LYS A 63 -33.01 35.10 6.51
C LYS A 63 -31.73 34.62 7.20
N PRO A 64 -30.56 34.57 6.53
CA PRO A 64 -29.31 34.24 7.19
C PRO A 64 -28.91 35.36 8.17
N SER A 65 -28.79 35.02 9.45
CA SER A 65 -28.28 35.92 10.48
C SER A 65 -26.76 36.07 10.35
N ARG A 66 -26.31 37.20 9.80
CA ARG A 66 -24.88 37.54 9.73
C ARG A 66 -24.40 37.97 11.12
N ALA A 67 -23.74 37.08 11.85
CA ALA A 67 -22.95 37.48 13.01
C ALA A 67 -21.73 38.26 12.52
N GLU A 68 -21.44 39.39 13.15
CA GLU A 68 -20.19 40.12 12.90
C GLU A 68 -19.04 39.50 13.71
N PRO A 69 -17.82 39.38 13.16
CA PRO A 69 -16.68 38.86 13.90
C PRO A 69 -16.26 39.88 14.97
N SER A 70 -16.37 39.48 16.25
CA SER A 70 -15.92 40.30 17.38
C SER A 70 -14.41 40.53 17.32
N ARG A 71 -14.01 41.75 16.99
CA ARG A 71 -12.60 42.15 16.83
C ARG A 71 -11.96 42.40 18.20
N ALA A 72 -11.46 41.33 18.83
CA ALA A 72 -10.59 41.46 20.00
C ALA A 72 -9.28 42.15 19.61
N GLU A 73 -8.86 43.16 20.37
CA GLU A 73 -7.55 43.79 20.20
C GLU A 73 -6.44 42.90 20.78
N PRO A 74 -5.24 42.85 20.15
CA PRO A 74 -4.13 42.07 20.66
C PRO A 74 -3.53 42.71 21.91
N SER A 75 -3.77 42.12 23.09
CA SER A 75 -3.19 42.58 24.36
C SER A 75 -1.67 42.44 24.36
N GLN A 76 -0.94 43.56 24.33
CA GLN A 76 0.53 43.57 24.41
C GLN A 76 1.02 43.25 25.83
N ALA A 77 1.29 41.97 26.09
CA ALA A 77 2.06 41.57 27.27
C ALA A 77 3.52 42.04 27.12
N LYS A 78 4.00 42.92 28.02
CA LYS A 78 5.40 43.34 28.06
C LYS A 78 6.30 42.15 28.44
N PRO A 79 7.44 41.90 27.75
CA PRO A 79 8.38 40.86 28.15
C PRO A 79 8.94 41.12 29.55
N SER A 80 8.81 40.14 30.45
CA SER A 80 9.47 40.17 31.76
C SER A 80 10.95 39.78 31.61
N GLN A 81 11.85 40.72 31.93
CA GLN A 81 13.29 40.46 31.90
C GLN A 81 13.73 39.62 33.11
N ALA A 82 13.77 38.30 32.95
CA ALA A 82 14.52 37.43 33.86
C ALA A 82 16.03 37.65 33.65
N LYS A 83 16.77 37.95 34.73
CA LYS A 83 18.24 38.08 34.66
C LYS A 83 18.89 36.72 34.42
N PRO A 84 19.95 36.61 33.59
CA PRO A 84 20.69 35.36 33.42
C PRO A 84 21.37 34.92 34.74
N SER A 85 21.13 33.70 35.17
CA SER A 85 21.86 33.07 36.28
C SER A 85 23.22 32.56 35.81
N GLN A 86 24.32 33.10 36.35
CA GLN A 86 25.67 32.64 36.03
C GLN A 86 26.00 31.32 36.76
N ALA A 87 25.81 30.19 36.08
CA ALA A 87 26.41 28.91 36.48
C ALA A 87 27.87 28.85 35.97
N LYS A 88 28.83 28.58 36.87
CA LYS A 88 30.25 28.42 36.49
C LYS A 88 30.46 27.07 35.79
N PRO A 89 31.30 26.99 34.73
CA PRO A 89 31.67 25.70 34.14
C PRO A 89 32.51 24.87 35.12
N SER A 90 32.05 23.65 35.43
CA SER A 90 32.83 22.66 36.18
C SER A 90 33.84 21.97 35.27
N GLN A 91 35.13 22.21 35.46
CA GLN A 91 36.18 21.47 34.74
C GLN A 91 36.32 20.05 35.30
N ALA A 92 35.97 19.05 34.50
CA ALA A 92 36.35 17.65 34.72
C ALA A 92 37.51 17.27 33.79
N LYS A 93 38.57 16.66 34.34
CA LYS A 93 39.71 16.18 33.55
C LYS A 93 39.35 14.84 32.87
N PRO A 94 39.86 14.56 31.66
CA PRO A 94 39.68 13.27 31.01
C PRO A 94 40.46 12.17 31.76
N SER A 95 39.76 11.13 32.20
CA SER A 95 40.37 9.92 32.75
C SER A 95 40.62 8.89 31.64
N GLN A 96 41.89 8.57 31.35
CA GLN A 96 42.22 7.37 30.61
C GLN A 96 41.94 6.13 31.48
N GLY A 97 41.39 5.08 30.87
CA GLY A 97 41.06 3.83 31.55
C GLY A 97 40.71 2.74 30.55
N GLU A 98 41.72 2.05 30.02
CA GLU A 98 41.50 0.84 29.25
C GLU A 98 40.94 -0.26 30.16
N LEU A 99 39.97 -1.04 29.67
CA LEU A 99 39.65 -2.32 30.27
C LEU A 99 39.26 -3.34 29.20
N ARG A 100 40.08 -4.39 29.08
CA ARG A 100 39.94 -5.47 28.10
C ARG A 100 38.78 -6.39 28.44
N LEU A 101 38.17 -6.96 27.41
CA LEU A 101 37.61 -8.32 27.50
C LEU A 101 38.28 -9.25 26.48
N ARG A 102 38.32 -10.54 26.82
CA ARG A 102 39.16 -11.55 26.14
C ARG A 102 38.54 -12.07 24.85
N LEU A 103 39.39 -12.37 23.87
CA LEU A 103 39.23 -13.52 22.99
C LEU A 103 40.61 -14.15 22.74
N GLU A 104 40.73 -15.46 22.91
CA GLU A 104 42.01 -16.15 22.95
C GLU A 104 42.38 -16.75 21.59
N LYS A 105 43.65 -16.58 21.17
CA LYS A 105 44.32 -17.53 20.27
C LYS A 105 45.85 -17.47 20.39
N LYS A 106 46.38 -18.30 21.28
CA LYS A 106 47.71 -18.95 21.16
C LYS A 106 47.70 -19.84 19.90
N LEU A 107 48.79 -20.12 19.19
CA LEU A 107 50.25 -19.88 19.34
C LEU A 107 50.88 -19.88 17.92
N LEU A 108 52.11 -19.32 17.78
CA LEU A 108 53.18 -19.61 16.78
C LEU A 108 52.81 -19.71 15.27
N GLY A 109 53.51 -19.08 14.32
CA GLY A 109 54.71 -18.24 14.38
C GLY A 109 55.99 -18.93 13.89
N MET A 110 56.18 -19.05 12.56
CA MET A 110 57.49 -19.27 11.92
C MET A 110 57.45 -18.89 10.42
N SER A 111 58.61 -18.61 9.83
CA SER A 111 58.79 -18.18 8.44
C SER A 111 59.30 -19.32 7.54
N PHE A 112 59.04 -19.24 6.23
CA PHE A 112 60.06 -19.13 5.17
C PHE A 112 59.39 -19.04 3.78
N SER A 113 60.15 -18.68 2.74
CA SER A 113 59.72 -18.72 1.34
C SER A 113 60.31 -19.93 0.62
N LEU A 114 59.60 -20.45 -0.40
CA LEU A 114 60.20 -20.87 -1.69
C LEU A 114 59.15 -21.27 -2.75
N ASN A 115 59.64 -21.71 -3.91
CA ASN A 115 58.99 -21.71 -5.22
C ASN A 115 58.11 -22.93 -5.57
N SER A 116 57.43 -22.77 -6.72
CA SER A 116 57.15 -23.78 -7.76
C SER A 116 56.14 -24.92 -7.51
N SER A 117 54.98 -24.77 -8.17
CA SER A 117 54.30 -25.74 -9.05
C SER A 117 54.09 -27.21 -8.62
N LEU A 118 52.81 -27.63 -8.63
CA LEU A 118 52.32 -28.77 -9.44
C LEU A 118 50.79 -28.72 -9.62
N PHE A 119 50.31 -29.13 -10.80
CA PHE A 119 48.89 -29.29 -11.20
C PHE A 119 48.43 -30.76 -10.94
N PRO A 120 47.12 -31.18 -11.04
CA PRO A 120 46.10 -30.65 -11.95
C PRO A 120 44.60 -30.60 -11.51
N ASN A 121 43.80 -29.87 -12.31
CA ASN A 121 42.41 -30.10 -12.80
C ASN A 121 41.48 -31.07 -12.04
N LYS A 122 40.15 -30.86 -11.89
CA LYS A 122 39.11 -30.12 -12.67
C LYS A 122 38.08 -29.55 -11.66
N SER A 123 37.10 -28.69 -11.93
CA SER A 123 36.51 -28.03 -13.13
C SER A 123 36.00 -26.62 -12.70
N CYS A 124 35.21 -25.80 -13.43
CA CYS A 124 34.49 -25.91 -14.70
C CYS A 124 34.45 -24.53 -15.44
N MET A 125 33.35 -24.15 -16.11
CA MET A 125 33.29 -22.97 -17.01
C MET A 125 32.22 -21.93 -16.66
N CYS A 126 32.48 -20.67 -17.03
CA CYS A 126 31.42 -19.69 -17.31
C CYS A 126 31.74 -18.83 -18.55
N LYS A 127 30.80 -18.84 -19.51
CA LYS A 127 30.51 -17.84 -20.56
C LYS A 127 31.68 -17.08 -21.25
N ARG A 128 31.88 -17.40 -22.53
CA ARG A 128 32.08 -16.40 -23.60
C ARG A 128 31.04 -16.63 -24.69
N TYR A 129 30.40 -15.56 -25.16
CA TYR A 129 29.98 -15.43 -26.56
C TYR A 129 29.94 -13.94 -26.91
N VAL A 130 30.54 -13.60 -28.04
CA VAL A 130 30.57 -12.26 -28.62
C VAL A 130 30.16 -12.41 -30.08
N ILE A 131 29.21 -11.60 -30.53
CA ILE A 131 28.91 -11.43 -31.96
C ILE A 131 28.90 -9.92 -32.22
N ALA A 132 29.63 -9.50 -33.24
CA ALA A 132 29.76 -8.11 -33.63
C ALA A 132 28.86 -7.80 -34.83
N SER A 133 28.48 -6.52 -34.99
CA SER A 133 28.05 -6.00 -36.29
C SER A 133 28.30 -4.50 -36.40
N HIS A 134 29.09 -4.16 -37.42
CA HIS A 134 29.09 -2.92 -38.21
C HIS A 134 29.18 -1.56 -37.49
N ARG A 135 30.38 -0.95 -37.65
CA ARG A 135 30.55 0.50 -37.62
C ARG A 135 29.96 1.11 -38.90
N PHE A 136 29.39 2.30 -38.79
CA PHE A 136 29.58 3.35 -39.78
C PHE A 136 30.03 4.62 -39.05
N ILE A 137 31.07 5.29 -39.55
CA ILE A 137 31.63 6.50 -38.96
C ILE A 137 31.47 7.62 -39.97
N ILE A 138 30.76 8.67 -39.59
CA ILE A 138 30.83 9.97 -40.25
C ILE A 138 31.50 10.92 -39.25
N HIS A 139 32.63 11.51 -39.63
CA HIS A 139 33.27 12.56 -38.85
C HIS A 139 32.54 13.89 -39.06
N TYR A 140 32.21 14.58 -37.96
CA TYR A 140 32.01 16.03 -37.96
C TYR A 140 32.70 16.61 -36.72
N SER A 141 33.55 17.61 -36.94
CA SER A 141 34.49 18.12 -35.93
C SER A 141 33.94 19.39 -35.27
N ALA A 142 33.58 19.31 -33.98
CA ALA A 142 33.09 20.46 -33.21
C ALA A 142 33.60 20.43 -31.75
N PRO A 143 34.81 20.95 -31.45
CA PRO A 143 35.44 20.84 -30.14
C PRO A 143 34.93 21.88 -29.13
N ARG A 144 33.64 21.81 -28.72
CA ARG A 144 33.09 22.70 -27.67
C ARG A 144 31.87 22.19 -26.88
N PHE A 145 31.63 20.87 -26.79
CA PHE A 145 30.47 20.31 -26.05
C PHE A 145 30.76 19.18 -25.04
N SER A 146 32.03 18.91 -24.72
CA SER A 146 32.41 17.79 -23.84
C SER A 146 32.20 18.07 -22.33
N ALA A 147 32.41 19.32 -21.89
CA ALA A 147 32.50 19.67 -20.47
C ALA A 147 31.20 19.51 -19.66
N TYR A 148 30.03 19.61 -20.30
CA TYR A 148 28.73 19.54 -19.61
C TYR A 148 28.11 18.14 -19.54
N LEU A 149 28.58 17.18 -20.34
CA LEU A 149 28.02 15.82 -20.35
C LEU A 149 28.72 14.86 -19.36
N GLY A 150 29.96 15.16 -18.95
CA GLY A 150 30.69 14.35 -17.97
C GLY A 150 29.97 14.21 -16.61
N GLY A 151 29.24 15.24 -16.17
CA GLY A 151 28.45 15.19 -14.94
C GLY A 151 27.20 14.31 -15.03
N LEU A 152 26.63 14.11 -16.23
CA LEU A 152 25.41 13.32 -16.43
C LEU A 152 25.69 11.82 -16.54
N CYS A 153 26.81 11.42 -17.13
CA CYS A 153 27.20 10.00 -17.18
C CYS A 153 27.54 9.40 -15.81
N GLY A 154 27.83 10.22 -14.79
CA GLY A 154 28.02 9.77 -13.41
C GLY A 154 26.73 9.39 -12.67
N LEU A 155 25.57 9.90 -13.12
CA LEU A 155 24.28 9.76 -12.41
C LEU A 155 23.55 8.44 -12.68
N PHE A 156 23.94 7.68 -13.72
CA PHE A 156 23.22 6.49 -14.19
C PHE A 156 24.10 5.24 -14.25
N LYS A 157 24.53 4.75 -13.08
CA LYS A 157 25.01 3.36 -12.95
C LYS A 157 23.82 2.40 -13.08
N PRO A 158 23.84 1.40 -13.99
CA PRO A 158 22.72 0.46 -14.18
C PRO A 158 22.39 -0.38 -12.94
N SER A 159 23.37 -0.63 -12.06
CA SER A 159 23.17 -1.29 -10.76
C SER A 159 22.14 -0.55 -9.91
N ASN A 160 22.32 0.76 -9.77
CA ASN A 160 21.51 1.58 -8.90
C ASN A 160 20.09 1.74 -9.45
N LEU A 161 19.91 1.81 -10.77
CA LEU A 161 18.57 1.91 -11.37
C LEU A 161 17.67 0.71 -11.03
N LEU A 162 18.25 -0.48 -10.83
CA LEU A 162 17.50 -1.66 -10.37
C LEU A 162 17.21 -1.59 -8.87
N GLU A 163 18.13 -1.11 -8.04
CA GLU A 163 17.89 -0.83 -6.61
C GLU A 163 16.78 0.22 -6.40
N TRP A 164 16.69 1.24 -7.25
CA TRP A 164 15.59 2.22 -7.26
C TRP A 164 14.25 1.65 -7.77
N ILE A 165 14.24 0.44 -8.37
CA ILE A 165 13.05 -0.25 -8.87
C ILE A 165 12.57 -1.33 -7.88
N GLU A 166 13.39 -1.78 -6.93
CA GLU A 166 12.95 -2.70 -5.88
C GLU A 166 12.04 -1.99 -4.87
N MET A 167 10.75 -2.21 -5.05
CA MET A 167 9.68 -1.70 -4.21
C MET A 167 9.75 -2.32 -2.80
N VAL A 168 10.22 -1.54 -1.83
CA VAL A 168 9.77 -1.63 -0.42
C VAL A 168 10.19 -2.91 0.31
N ILE A 169 11.50 -3.06 0.50
CA ILE A 169 12.18 -2.96 1.82
C ILE A 169 13.70 -2.92 1.56
N ARG A 170 14.40 -1.90 2.08
CA ARG A 170 15.80 -1.59 1.70
C ARG A 170 16.89 -2.34 2.47
N GLU A 171 16.55 -3.29 3.33
CA GLU A 171 17.49 -3.90 4.29
C GLU A 171 17.65 -5.42 4.07
N PRO A 172 18.89 -5.93 3.88
CA PRO A 172 19.16 -7.37 3.81
C PRO A 172 18.72 -8.15 5.08
N GLU A 173 18.65 -7.46 6.22
CA GLU A 173 18.20 -7.95 7.54
C GLU A 173 16.68 -8.24 7.60
N ALA A 174 15.93 -7.89 6.55
CA ALA A 174 14.50 -8.18 6.40
C ALA A 174 14.19 -9.67 6.20
N TYR A 175 15.19 -10.49 5.87
CA TYR A 175 15.07 -11.93 5.61
C TYR A 175 15.68 -12.82 6.70
N GLU A 176 15.97 -12.24 7.86
CA GLU A 176 16.28 -12.99 9.09
C GLU A 176 15.00 -13.52 9.74
N ASP A 177 15.15 -14.55 10.57
CA ASP A 177 14.07 -15.09 11.39
C ASP A 177 13.60 -14.05 12.44
N PHE A 178 12.30 -13.98 12.70
CA PHE A 178 11.73 -13.04 13.67
C PHE A 178 10.46 -13.55 14.35
N PHE A 179 9.98 -12.83 15.37
CA PHE A 179 8.78 -13.21 16.11
C PHE A 179 7.56 -12.37 15.75
N VAL A 180 6.38 -13.00 15.76
CA VAL A 180 5.08 -12.31 15.66
C VAL A 180 4.14 -12.90 16.69
N LYS A 181 3.36 -12.06 17.38
CA LYS A 181 2.38 -12.51 18.38
C LYS A 181 0.97 -12.52 17.80
N VAL A 182 0.25 -13.62 17.98
CA VAL A 182 -1.13 -13.82 17.52
C VAL A 182 -1.89 -14.60 18.59
N ASP A 183 -3.11 -14.18 18.93
CA ASP A 183 -3.94 -14.72 20.03
C ASP A 183 -3.16 -14.82 21.36
N GLY A 184 -2.34 -13.81 21.66
CA GLY A 184 -1.50 -13.79 22.86
C GLY A 184 -0.21 -14.61 22.79
N LYS A 185 -0.03 -15.50 21.79
CA LYS A 185 1.12 -16.40 21.65
C LYS A 185 2.11 -15.92 20.59
N TRP A 186 3.40 -15.92 20.94
CA TRP A 186 4.49 -15.67 19.99
C TRP A 186 4.71 -16.88 19.07
N LEU A 187 5.13 -16.58 17.84
CA LEU A 187 5.45 -17.52 16.77
C LEU A 187 6.75 -17.09 16.11
N LEU A 188 7.61 -18.06 15.81
CA LEU A 188 8.80 -17.86 14.98
C LEU A 188 8.39 -17.86 13.51
N ILE A 189 8.63 -16.75 12.83
CA ILE A 189 8.54 -16.63 11.37
C ILE A 189 9.95 -16.87 10.85
N THR A 190 10.20 -18.07 10.32
CA THR A 190 11.47 -18.38 9.67
C THR A 190 11.56 -17.76 8.28
N LYS A 191 12.77 -17.70 7.72
CA LYS A 191 13.00 -17.34 6.32
C LYS A 191 12.15 -18.13 5.34
N GLU A 192 11.99 -19.44 5.51
CA GLU A 192 11.12 -20.27 4.66
C GLU A 192 9.65 -19.89 4.85
N THR A 193 9.24 -19.61 6.08
CA THR A 193 7.88 -19.19 6.44
C THR A 193 7.52 -17.88 5.72
N LEU A 194 8.42 -16.91 5.74
CA LEU A 194 8.29 -15.64 5.04
C LEU A 194 8.26 -15.84 3.50
N ALA A 195 9.08 -16.75 2.96
CA ALA A 195 9.15 -17.02 1.52
C ALA A 195 7.86 -17.65 0.96
N TRP A 196 7.25 -18.62 1.65
CA TRP A 196 6.01 -19.26 1.17
C TRP A 196 4.74 -18.48 1.51
N HIS A 197 4.76 -17.59 2.51
CA HIS A 197 3.56 -16.89 2.96
C HIS A 197 2.95 -15.99 1.86
N PRO A 198 1.67 -16.15 1.47
CA PRO A 198 1.09 -15.42 0.33
C PRO A 198 1.03 -13.89 0.47
N GLY A 199 1.12 -13.36 1.70
CA GLY A 199 1.21 -11.91 1.97
C GLY A 199 2.63 -11.35 1.97
N GLY A 200 3.67 -12.19 1.83
CA GLY A 200 5.08 -11.79 1.74
C GLY A 200 5.52 -10.81 2.84
N ASN A 201 6.10 -9.69 2.41
CA ASN A 201 6.62 -8.59 3.22
C ASN A 201 5.61 -7.97 4.21
N ALA A 202 4.29 -8.16 4.04
CA ALA A 202 3.30 -7.68 5.01
C ALA A 202 3.48 -8.29 6.42
N LEU A 203 4.17 -9.43 6.55
CA LEU A 203 4.57 -9.99 7.85
C LEU A 203 5.70 -9.20 8.52
N ILE A 204 6.63 -8.64 7.74
CA ILE A 204 7.81 -7.92 8.22
C ILE A 204 7.39 -6.61 8.89
N ALA A 205 6.26 -6.02 8.46
CA ALA A 205 5.64 -4.88 9.12
C ALA A 205 5.46 -5.10 10.65
N TYR A 206 5.09 -6.32 11.04
CA TYR A 206 4.86 -6.73 12.44
C TYR A 206 6.04 -7.50 13.07
N LYS A 207 7.27 -7.36 12.53
CA LYS A 207 8.50 -7.94 13.12
C LYS A 207 8.61 -7.54 14.61
N ASN A 208 8.54 -8.55 15.48
CA ASN A 208 8.54 -8.50 16.95
C ASN A 208 7.36 -7.76 17.60
N LYS A 209 6.17 -7.78 16.99
CA LYS A 209 4.93 -7.12 17.50
C LYS A 209 3.72 -8.04 17.58
N ASP A 210 2.67 -7.58 18.25
CA ASP A 210 1.34 -8.21 18.24
C ASP A 210 0.58 -7.89 16.96
N ALA A 211 0.22 -8.93 16.23
CA ALA A 211 -0.46 -8.90 14.95
C ALA A 211 -1.86 -9.55 15.01
N THR A 212 -2.42 -9.79 16.20
CA THR A 212 -3.69 -10.53 16.37
C THR A 212 -4.84 -9.93 15.54
N THR A 213 -5.07 -8.62 15.65
CA THR A 213 -6.18 -7.93 14.98
C THR A 213 -6.00 -7.84 13.46
N VAL A 214 -4.76 -7.58 12.98
CA VAL A 214 -4.46 -7.55 11.54
C VAL A 214 -4.53 -8.96 10.93
N PHE A 215 -4.03 -9.99 11.62
CA PHE A 215 -4.11 -11.38 11.17
C PHE A 215 -5.57 -11.79 10.94
N HIS A 216 -6.45 -11.50 11.90
CA HIS A 216 -7.88 -11.81 11.75
C HIS A 216 -8.57 -11.05 10.62
N THR A 217 -8.13 -9.81 10.34
CA THR A 217 -8.73 -8.93 9.34
C THR A 217 -8.32 -9.30 7.91
N PHE A 218 -7.07 -9.72 7.71
CA PHE A 218 -6.59 -10.19 6.40
C PHE A 218 -7.03 -11.63 6.09
N HIS A 219 -7.17 -12.49 7.10
CA HIS A 219 -7.49 -13.92 6.91
C HIS A 219 -8.99 -14.25 7.06
N VAL A 220 -9.90 -13.28 6.94
CA VAL A 220 -11.34 -13.51 7.13
C VAL A 220 -11.86 -14.65 6.25
N GLY A 221 -12.37 -15.71 6.90
CA GLY A 221 -12.92 -16.89 6.23
C GLY A 221 -11.89 -17.89 5.67
N SER A 222 -10.60 -17.58 5.68
CA SER A 222 -9.53 -18.45 5.17
C SER A 222 -9.24 -19.62 6.12
N LYS A 223 -10.03 -20.70 6.03
CA LYS A 223 -9.84 -21.91 6.85
C LYS A 223 -8.39 -22.40 6.84
N LYS A 224 -7.72 -22.37 5.68
CA LYS A 224 -6.31 -22.75 5.54
C LYS A 224 -5.38 -21.95 6.46
N ALA A 225 -5.55 -20.62 6.54
CA ALA A 225 -4.69 -19.78 7.38
C ALA A 225 -4.82 -20.12 8.88
N TYR A 226 -6.05 -20.34 9.36
CA TYR A 226 -6.28 -20.77 10.75
C TYR A 226 -5.77 -22.20 11.02
N GLN A 227 -5.81 -23.09 10.03
CA GLN A 227 -5.23 -24.44 10.14
C GLN A 227 -3.70 -24.37 10.23
N THR A 228 -3.04 -23.65 9.31
CA THR A 228 -1.58 -23.49 9.32
C THR A 228 -1.08 -22.74 10.56
N LEU A 229 -1.82 -21.76 11.07
CA LEU A 229 -1.54 -21.13 12.37
C LEU A 229 -1.57 -22.15 13.53
N ALA A 230 -2.54 -23.06 13.55
CA ALA A 230 -2.63 -24.10 14.57
C ALA A 230 -1.56 -25.19 14.41
N GLU A 231 -1.15 -25.50 13.18
CA GLU A 231 -0.05 -26.41 12.85
C GLU A 231 1.29 -25.82 13.33
N MET A 232 1.61 -24.56 12.98
CA MET A 232 2.81 -23.86 13.45
C MET A 232 2.88 -23.79 14.99
N ARG A 233 1.77 -23.45 15.67
CA ARG A 233 1.69 -23.45 17.15
C ARG A 233 1.99 -24.82 17.76
N LYS A 234 1.61 -25.89 17.08
CA LYS A 234 1.85 -27.26 17.55
C LYS A 234 3.29 -27.71 17.32
N GLU A 235 3.92 -27.24 16.24
CA GLU A 235 5.30 -27.60 15.87
C GLU A 235 6.35 -26.79 16.64
N GLN A 236 6.08 -25.51 16.90
CA GLN A 236 6.99 -24.60 17.62
C GLN A 236 6.80 -24.63 19.15
N GLY A 237 5.61 -25.02 19.63
CA GLY A 237 5.28 -25.01 21.05
C GLY A 237 5.02 -23.60 21.58
N GLU A 238 5.41 -23.34 22.83
CA GLU A 238 5.31 -22.01 23.45
C GLU A 238 6.69 -21.36 23.46
N VAL A 239 6.85 -20.28 22.70
CA VAL A 239 8.09 -19.52 22.62
C VAL A 239 7.93 -18.19 23.36
N VAL A 240 8.92 -17.83 24.17
CA VAL A 240 9.02 -16.51 24.80
C VAL A 240 10.27 -15.84 24.25
N PRO A 241 10.13 -14.88 23.32
CA PRO A 241 11.28 -14.22 22.71
C PRO A 241 11.89 -13.21 23.68
N ASN A 242 13.22 -13.20 23.76
CA ASN A 242 13.98 -12.21 24.52
C ASN A 242 14.55 -11.18 23.52
N PHE A 243 13.84 -10.08 23.31
CA PHE A 243 14.32 -8.95 22.51
C PHE A 243 14.44 -7.68 23.36
N GLU A 244 15.49 -6.90 23.13
CA GLU A 244 15.55 -5.52 23.63
C GLU A 244 14.50 -4.70 22.87
N VAL A 245 13.48 -4.19 23.56
CA VAL A 245 12.62 -3.13 23.02
C VAL A 245 13.44 -1.84 23.00
N LYS A 246 14.21 -1.66 21.92
CA LYS A 246 14.83 -0.39 21.60
C LYS A 246 13.72 0.54 21.15
N ASP A 247 13.39 1.49 22.01
CA ASP A 247 12.54 2.63 21.67
C ASP A 247 13.46 3.79 21.26
N PRO A 248 13.80 3.95 19.96
CA PRO A 248 14.68 5.01 19.53
C PRO A 248 13.95 6.34 19.66
N THR A 249 14.44 7.17 20.57
CA THR A 249 14.05 8.57 20.69
C THR A 249 14.29 9.29 19.37
N MET A 250 13.21 9.49 18.60
CA MET A 250 13.20 10.44 17.50
C MET A 250 13.52 11.81 18.07
N SER A 251 14.63 12.40 17.62
CA SER A 251 15.05 13.70 18.15
C SER A 251 14.12 14.81 17.66
N ASP A 252 13.70 15.66 18.59
CA ASP A 252 12.60 16.64 18.50
C ASP A 252 12.55 17.50 17.21
N LEU A 253 13.68 17.64 16.52
CA LEU A 253 13.82 18.31 15.23
C LEU A 253 13.16 17.58 14.04
N TYR A 254 12.73 16.31 14.21
CA TYR A 254 12.26 15.45 13.11
C TYR A 254 10.81 14.95 13.25
N ASP A 255 10.08 15.35 14.29
CA ASP A 255 8.66 15.00 14.54
C ASP A 255 7.66 15.65 13.55
N VAL A 256 8.12 16.32 12.50
CA VAL A 256 7.24 17.00 11.54
C VAL A 256 6.42 15.99 10.73
N ASN A 257 5.09 16.18 10.75
CA ASN A 257 4.06 15.27 10.22
C ASN A 257 3.94 13.93 10.97
N MET A 258 4.62 13.75 12.11
CA MET A 258 4.53 12.56 12.95
C MET A 258 3.38 12.68 13.96
N GLY A 259 2.48 11.70 13.97
CA GLY A 259 1.42 11.57 14.97
C GLY A 259 1.94 11.06 16.31
N LYS A 260 1.21 11.35 17.39
CA LYS A 260 1.53 10.90 18.76
C LYS A 260 0.49 9.90 19.25
N TRP A 261 0.95 8.90 20.00
CA TRP A 261 0.10 7.83 20.52
C TRP A 261 0.31 7.68 22.04
N ASP A 262 -0.63 8.24 22.79
CA ASP A 262 -0.58 8.42 24.25
C ASP A 262 -1.69 7.66 25.00
N LEU A 263 -2.53 6.89 24.30
CA LEU A 263 -3.56 6.06 24.93
C LEU A 263 -2.95 4.95 25.82
N SER A 264 -3.59 4.73 26.98
CA SER A 264 -3.21 3.69 27.94
C SER A 264 -3.41 2.28 27.37
N GLU A 265 -2.78 1.28 27.98
CA GLU A 265 -2.89 -0.12 27.55
C GLU A 265 -4.31 -0.65 27.68
N GLU A 266 -5.03 -0.24 28.72
CA GLU A 266 -6.42 -0.61 28.97
C GLU A 266 -7.34 -0.05 27.88
N LYS A 267 -7.19 1.23 27.54
CA LYS A 267 -7.97 1.88 26.47
C LYS A 267 -7.64 1.29 25.11
N ALA A 268 -6.36 1.10 24.78
CA ALA A 268 -5.93 0.46 23.55
C ALA A 268 -6.51 -0.97 23.42
N LYS A 269 -6.38 -1.79 24.47
CA LYS A 269 -6.94 -3.16 24.53
C LYS A 269 -8.46 -3.15 24.37
N GLN A 270 -9.16 -2.23 25.04
CA GLN A 270 -10.61 -2.06 24.91
C GLN A 270 -11.03 -1.75 23.46
N ILE A 271 -10.29 -0.88 22.76
CA ILE A 271 -10.56 -0.55 21.35
C ILE A 271 -10.39 -1.80 20.46
N ASN A 272 -9.33 -2.58 20.64
CA ASN A 272 -9.13 -3.84 19.91
C ASN A 272 -10.27 -4.86 20.20
N GLU A 273 -10.65 -5.04 21.46
CA GLU A 273 -11.77 -5.93 21.85
C GLU A 273 -13.13 -5.45 21.30
N ASN A 274 -13.35 -4.15 21.21
CA ASN A 274 -14.57 -3.57 20.63
C ASN A 274 -14.58 -3.72 19.10
N PHE A 275 -13.44 -3.54 18.45
CA PHE A 275 -13.30 -3.79 17.02
C PHE A 275 -13.50 -5.27 16.66
N ASP A 276 -13.04 -6.19 17.51
CA ASP A 276 -13.26 -7.63 17.36
C ASP A 276 -14.75 -8.01 17.37
N LYS A 277 -15.53 -7.40 18.27
CA LYS A 277 -17.00 -7.55 18.29
C LYS A 277 -17.62 -6.94 17.03
N PHE A 278 -17.16 -5.75 16.62
CA PHE A 278 -17.68 -5.02 15.46
C PHE A 278 -17.41 -5.75 14.13
N ARG A 279 -16.20 -6.29 13.88
CA ARG A 279 -15.92 -7.09 12.67
C ARG A 279 -16.75 -8.37 12.60
N MET A 280 -17.11 -8.96 13.74
CA MET A 280 -18.06 -10.08 13.81
C MET A 280 -19.48 -9.65 13.42
N GLU A 281 -19.96 -8.49 13.88
CA GLU A 281 -21.24 -7.91 13.46
C GLU A 281 -21.27 -7.60 11.95
N VAL A 282 -20.25 -6.92 11.42
CA VAL A 282 -20.13 -6.58 9.98
C VAL A 282 -20.18 -7.84 9.11
N ARG A 283 -19.50 -8.91 9.55
CA ARG A 283 -19.54 -10.23 8.91
C ARG A 283 -20.91 -10.89 9.02
N ALA A 284 -21.59 -10.78 10.16
CA ALA A 284 -22.93 -11.33 10.39
C ALA A 284 -24.01 -10.62 9.55
N LYS A 285 -23.89 -9.31 9.33
CA LYS A 285 -24.72 -8.55 8.36
C LYS A 285 -24.43 -8.90 6.89
N GLY A 286 -23.40 -9.72 6.63
CA GLY A 286 -23.05 -10.16 5.28
C GLY A 286 -22.35 -9.11 4.41
N LEU A 287 -21.87 -8.00 4.97
CA LEU A 287 -21.28 -6.88 4.21
C LEU A 287 -19.97 -7.25 3.49
N LEU A 288 -19.33 -8.37 3.86
CA LEU A 288 -18.12 -8.90 3.23
C LEU A 288 -18.41 -9.87 2.05
N ASN A 289 -19.62 -9.88 1.49
CA ASN A 289 -19.94 -10.68 0.31
C ASN A 289 -19.94 -9.83 -0.96
N GLY A 290 -19.20 -10.26 -1.99
CA GLY A 290 -19.28 -9.71 -3.35
C GLY A 290 -20.64 -9.91 -4.02
N ASP A 291 -21.04 -8.96 -4.87
CA ASP A 291 -22.24 -9.01 -5.71
C ASP A 291 -21.83 -9.14 -7.17
N ASN A 292 -22.11 -10.30 -7.77
CA ASN A 292 -21.76 -10.61 -9.15
C ASN A 292 -22.37 -9.64 -10.17
N LEU A 293 -23.59 -9.11 -9.92
CA LEU A 293 -24.25 -8.18 -10.84
C LEU A 293 -23.61 -6.79 -10.76
N TYR A 294 -23.24 -6.34 -9.55
CA TYR A 294 -22.48 -5.10 -9.36
C TYR A 294 -21.12 -5.15 -10.08
N PHE A 295 -20.35 -6.22 -9.88
CA PHE A 295 -19.03 -6.37 -10.51
C PHE A 295 -19.11 -6.61 -12.03
N ALA A 296 -20.10 -7.36 -12.52
CA ALA A 296 -20.34 -7.52 -13.95
C ALA A 296 -20.69 -6.17 -14.61
N ARG A 297 -21.57 -5.37 -13.98
CA ARG A 297 -21.87 -4.00 -14.46
C ARG A 297 -20.60 -3.15 -14.49
N LYS A 298 -19.77 -3.17 -13.44
CA LYS A 298 -18.53 -2.40 -13.40
C LYS A 298 -17.49 -2.82 -14.44
N PHE A 299 -17.40 -4.11 -14.76
CA PHE A 299 -16.60 -4.60 -15.88
C PHE A 299 -17.11 -4.04 -17.22
N THR A 300 -18.42 -4.11 -17.46
CA THR A 300 -19.05 -3.57 -18.68
C THR A 300 -18.93 -2.05 -18.79
N GLU A 301 -19.05 -1.30 -17.68
CA GLU A 301 -18.78 0.15 -17.64
C GLU A 301 -17.34 0.46 -18.09
N ALA A 302 -16.34 -0.22 -17.53
CA ALA A 302 -14.93 0.03 -17.84
C ALA A 302 -14.53 -0.37 -19.27
N VAL A 303 -14.98 -1.55 -19.74
CA VAL A 303 -14.74 -2.01 -21.13
C VAL A 303 -15.53 -1.13 -22.13
N GLY A 304 -16.71 -0.65 -21.75
CA GLY A 304 -17.48 0.32 -22.53
C GLY A 304 -16.72 1.64 -22.75
N LEU A 305 -16.03 2.16 -21.73
CA LEU A 305 -15.17 3.34 -21.86
C LEU A 305 -13.99 3.10 -22.82
N ILE A 306 -13.35 1.92 -22.80
CA ILE A 306 -12.32 1.56 -23.80
C ILE A 306 -12.93 1.57 -25.21
N GLY A 307 -14.12 0.98 -25.39
CA GLY A 307 -14.83 0.99 -26.67
C GLY A 307 -15.14 2.40 -27.18
N ILE A 308 -15.56 3.30 -26.29
CA ILE A 308 -15.80 4.73 -26.61
C ILE A 308 -14.50 5.43 -26.99
N ALA A 309 -13.39 5.17 -26.30
CA ALA A 309 -12.08 5.72 -26.67
C ALA A 309 -11.68 5.26 -28.08
N LEU A 310 -11.70 3.96 -28.37
CA LEU A 310 -11.34 3.43 -29.69
C LEU A 310 -12.26 3.96 -30.81
N TYR A 311 -13.55 4.15 -30.53
CA TYR A 311 -14.50 4.81 -31.44
C TYR A 311 -14.13 6.28 -31.71
N LEU A 312 -13.77 7.04 -30.68
CA LEU A 312 -13.30 8.43 -30.81
C LEU A 312 -11.96 8.51 -31.58
N GLN A 313 -11.03 7.56 -31.39
CA GLN A 313 -9.80 7.45 -32.18
C GLN A 313 -10.10 7.19 -33.66
N TYR A 314 -11.02 6.27 -33.97
CA TYR A 314 -11.46 5.99 -35.35
C TYR A 314 -12.04 7.24 -36.03
N HIS A 315 -12.86 8.01 -35.32
CA HIS A 315 -13.38 9.31 -35.77
C HIS A 315 -12.38 10.48 -35.63
N ARG A 316 -11.09 10.20 -35.43
CA ARG A 316 -9.98 11.17 -35.36
C ARG A 316 -10.06 12.19 -34.21
N MET A 317 -10.91 11.96 -33.21
CA MET A 317 -11.06 12.79 -32.01
C MET A 317 -10.00 12.45 -30.96
N TYR A 318 -8.72 12.49 -31.35
CA TYR A 318 -7.61 11.87 -30.61
C TYR A 318 -7.45 12.34 -29.16
N ILE A 319 -7.64 13.64 -28.87
CA ILE A 319 -7.55 14.17 -27.50
C ILE A 319 -8.70 13.66 -26.63
N ALA A 320 -9.93 13.67 -27.15
CA ALA A 320 -11.09 13.13 -26.43
C ALA A 320 -10.95 11.62 -26.18
N SER A 321 -10.47 10.88 -27.18
CA SER A 321 -10.13 9.46 -27.04
C SER A 321 -9.08 9.22 -25.96
N ALA A 322 -7.99 10.00 -25.93
CA ALA A 322 -6.92 9.87 -24.93
C ALA A 322 -7.44 10.12 -23.50
N LEU A 323 -8.28 11.14 -23.31
CA LEU A 323 -8.91 11.42 -22.02
C LEU A 323 -9.87 10.30 -21.57
N ILE A 324 -10.71 9.77 -22.48
CA ILE A 324 -11.60 8.65 -22.16
C ILE A 324 -10.80 7.36 -21.90
N MET A 325 -9.67 7.14 -22.59
CA MET A 325 -8.75 6.03 -22.31
C MET A 325 -8.17 6.15 -20.89
N GLY A 326 -7.67 7.33 -20.51
CA GLY A 326 -7.17 7.60 -19.15
C GLY A 326 -8.24 7.39 -18.06
N LEU A 327 -9.49 7.80 -18.33
CA LEU A 327 -10.64 7.54 -17.45
C LEU A 327 -10.98 6.04 -17.37
N SER A 328 -10.92 5.31 -18.49
CA SER A 328 -11.18 3.86 -18.52
C SER A 328 -10.15 3.09 -17.69
N TRP A 329 -8.88 3.50 -17.78
CA TRP A 329 -7.78 2.98 -16.98
C TRP A 329 -7.96 3.29 -15.49
N GLN A 330 -8.40 4.49 -15.15
CA GLN A 330 -8.77 4.83 -13.78
C GLN A 330 -9.90 3.94 -13.25
N GLN A 331 -10.93 3.62 -14.05
CA GLN A 331 -12.04 2.75 -13.61
C GLN A 331 -11.61 1.28 -13.47
N LEU A 332 -10.70 0.80 -14.33
CA LEU A 332 -10.04 -0.51 -14.18
C LEU A 332 -9.14 -0.57 -12.95
N GLY A 333 -8.52 0.55 -12.56
CA GLY A 333 -7.74 0.71 -11.33
C GLY A 333 -8.49 0.28 -10.07
N TRP A 334 -9.80 0.54 -10.01
CA TRP A 334 -10.63 0.07 -8.89
C TRP A 334 -10.86 -1.44 -8.99
N MET A 335 -11.12 -1.95 -10.19
CA MET A 335 -11.34 -3.39 -10.39
C MET A 335 -10.11 -4.24 -10.04
N ILE A 336 -8.89 -3.85 -10.44
CA ILE A 336 -7.67 -4.57 -10.04
C ILE A 336 -7.53 -4.58 -8.51
N HIS A 337 -7.76 -3.45 -7.85
CA HIS A 337 -7.76 -3.31 -6.39
C HIS A 337 -8.77 -4.28 -5.72
N GLU A 338 -10.02 -4.29 -6.17
CA GLU A 338 -11.08 -5.17 -5.65
C GLU A 338 -10.75 -6.66 -5.81
N TYR A 339 -10.18 -7.07 -6.95
CA TYR A 339 -9.76 -8.46 -7.15
C TYR A 339 -8.51 -8.80 -6.32
N CYS A 340 -7.54 -7.89 -6.23
CA CYS A 340 -6.33 -8.11 -5.46
C CYS A 340 -6.58 -8.19 -3.94
N HIS A 341 -7.62 -7.53 -3.43
CA HIS A 341 -8.17 -7.71 -2.08
C HIS A 341 -9.18 -8.87 -1.94
N HIS A 342 -9.37 -9.67 -2.99
CA HIS A 342 -10.29 -10.80 -3.02
C HIS A 342 -11.77 -10.47 -2.72
N GLN A 343 -12.20 -9.22 -2.94
CA GLN A 343 -13.50 -8.70 -2.51
C GLN A 343 -14.70 -9.25 -3.32
N HIS A 344 -14.48 -9.74 -4.54
CA HIS A 344 -15.54 -10.26 -5.40
C HIS A 344 -15.81 -11.75 -5.11
N PHE A 345 -14.87 -12.64 -5.44
CA PHE A 345 -15.12 -14.09 -5.39
C PHE A 345 -14.66 -14.73 -4.07
N LYS A 346 -15.45 -15.69 -3.56
CA LYS A 346 -15.08 -16.52 -2.41
C LYS A 346 -13.98 -17.55 -2.69
N ASN A 347 -13.55 -17.67 -3.95
CA ASN A 347 -12.42 -18.49 -4.37
C ASN A 347 -11.30 -17.54 -4.87
N PRO A 348 -10.14 -17.49 -4.21
CA PRO A 348 -9.07 -16.55 -4.58
C PRO A 348 -8.55 -16.78 -6.00
N LEU A 349 -8.63 -17.99 -6.56
CA LEU A 349 -8.18 -18.27 -7.93
C LEU A 349 -8.96 -17.49 -8.99
N TRP A 350 -10.25 -17.24 -8.78
CA TRP A 350 -11.06 -16.42 -9.69
C TRP A 350 -10.75 -14.93 -9.57
N ASN A 351 -10.38 -14.47 -8.37
CA ASN A 351 -9.90 -13.11 -8.15
C ASN A 351 -8.52 -12.90 -8.79
N ASP A 352 -7.56 -13.81 -8.56
CA ASP A 352 -6.24 -13.77 -9.23
C ASP A 352 -6.40 -13.75 -10.76
N TYR A 353 -7.21 -14.64 -11.32
CA TYR A 353 -7.49 -14.69 -12.78
C TYR A 353 -8.07 -13.37 -13.31
N MET A 354 -9.09 -12.81 -12.64
CA MET A 354 -9.65 -11.52 -13.05
C MET A 354 -8.68 -10.36 -12.85
N SER A 355 -7.81 -10.39 -11.84
CA SER A 355 -6.76 -9.37 -11.66
C SER A 355 -5.81 -9.31 -12.86
N TYR A 356 -5.41 -10.45 -13.44
CA TYR A 356 -4.61 -10.45 -14.67
C TYR A 356 -5.37 -9.92 -15.90
N ILE A 357 -6.69 -10.04 -15.94
CA ILE A 357 -7.51 -9.46 -17.02
C ILE A 357 -7.62 -7.94 -16.86
N VAL A 358 -8.15 -7.45 -15.74
CA VAL A 358 -8.40 -6.01 -15.59
C VAL A 358 -7.11 -5.23 -15.31
N GLY A 359 -6.18 -5.82 -14.56
CA GLY A 359 -4.92 -5.23 -14.13
C GLY A 359 -3.80 -5.34 -15.16
N ASN A 360 -3.35 -6.56 -15.47
CA ASN A 360 -2.23 -6.74 -16.40
C ASN A 360 -2.64 -6.45 -17.84
N LEU A 361 -3.70 -7.09 -18.35
CA LEU A 361 -4.07 -7.02 -19.78
C LEU A 361 -4.76 -5.70 -20.18
N LEU A 362 -5.73 -5.22 -19.41
CA LEU A 362 -6.48 -4.00 -19.77
C LEU A 362 -5.84 -2.71 -19.21
N GLN A 363 -5.30 -2.75 -17.98
CA GLN A 363 -4.76 -1.57 -17.28
C GLN A 363 -3.24 -1.39 -17.42
N GLY A 364 -2.48 -2.45 -17.68
CA GLY A 364 -1.02 -2.41 -17.78
C GLY A 364 -0.26 -2.38 -16.44
N PHE A 365 -0.92 -2.66 -15.32
CA PHE A 365 -0.29 -2.75 -13.99
C PHE A 365 -0.06 -4.21 -13.57
N SER A 366 1.00 -4.46 -12.81
CA SER A 366 1.26 -5.79 -12.23
C SER A 366 0.30 -6.07 -11.08
N SER A 367 -0.44 -7.19 -11.15
CA SER A 367 -1.37 -7.56 -10.08
C SER A 367 -0.64 -7.96 -8.79
N ASN A 368 0.44 -8.75 -8.89
CA ASN A 368 1.23 -9.16 -7.73
C ASN A 368 2.21 -8.07 -7.27
N GLY A 369 2.72 -7.21 -8.15
CA GLY A 369 3.48 -6.02 -7.76
C GLY A 369 2.63 -5.04 -6.94
N TRP A 370 1.40 -4.77 -7.41
CA TRP A 370 0.43 -3.99 -6.65
C TRP A 370 0.05 -4.66 -5.31
N LYS A 371 -0.21 -5.97 -5.30
CA LYS A 371 -0.45 -6.73 -4.04
C LYS A 371 0.74 -6.71 -3.09
N HIS A 372 1.97 -6.65 -3.60
CA HIS A 372 3.20 -6.70 -2.79
C HIS A 372 3.45 -5.39 -2.04
N GLN A 373 3.07 -4.25 -2.62
CA GLN A 373 3.13 -2.95 -1.97
C GLN A 373 1.86 -2.67 -1.14
N HIS A 374 0.70 -2.72 -1.77
CA HIS A 374 -0.53 -2.18 -1.18
C HIS A 374 -1.11 -3.04 -0.04
N ASN A 375 -0.78 -4.33 0.04
CA ASN A 375 -1.13 -5.12 1.24
C ASN A 375 -0.21 -4.81 2.44
N VAL A 376 1.00 -4.28 2.22
CA VAL A 376 1.84 -3.73 3.31
C VAL A 376 1.27 -2.39 3.77
N HIS A 377 0.87 -1.54 2.82
CA HIS A 377 0.16 -0.28 3.10
C HIS A 377 -1.06 -0.51 4.00
N HIS A 378 -1.98 -1.44 3.70
CA HIS A 378 -3.08 -1.75 4.62
C HIS A 378 -2.67 -2.43 5.94
N ALA A 379 -1.51 -3.10 5.99
CA ALA A 379 -1.04 -3.74 7.21
C ALA A 379 -0.49 -2.69 8.21
N ALA A 380 0.20 -1.66 7.70
CA ALA A 380 0.90 -0.66 8.50
C ALA A 380 0.82 0.76 7.88
N THR A 381 -0.39 1.25 7.61
CA THR A 381 -0.66 2.50 6.87
C THR A 381 0.06 3.71 7.48
N ASN A 382 0.69 4.53 6.64
CA ASN A 382 1.54 5.68 7.01
C ASN A 382 2.64 5.37 8.07
N VAL A 383 3.07 4.12 8.23
CA VAL A 383 4.15 3.77 9.17
C VAL A 383 5.50 3.93 8.46
N VAL A 384 6.27 4.93 8.89
CA VAL A 384 7.58 5.29 8.31
C VAL A 384 8.55 4.11 8.41
N GLY A 385 9.14 3.72 7.28
CA GLY A 385 10.02 2.54 7.17
C GLY A 385 9.30 1.19 7.10
N ARG A 386 7.96 1.17 7.00
CA ARG A 386 7.14 -0.01 6.69
C ARG A 386 6.23 0.22 5.49
N ASP A 387 5.57 1.37 5.41
CA ASP A 387 4.63 1.70 4.35
C ASP A 387 5.34 2.32 3.13
N GLY A 388 5.40 1.55 2.06
CA GLY A 388 5.98 1.99 0.79
C GLY A 388 5.18 3.06 0.06
N ASP A 389 3.90 3.26 0.38
CA ASP A 389 3.07 4.25 -0.32
C ASP A 389 3.43 5.69 0.13
N ILE A 390 4.22 5.88 1.19
CA ILE A 390 4.80 7.17 1.62
C ILE A 390 6.31 7.33 1.33
N ASP A 391 7.00 6.29 0.84
CA ASP A 391 8.45 6.28 0.53
C ASP A 391 8.78 6.99 -0.80
N LEU A 392 8.37 8.27 -0.95
CA LEU A 392 8.46 9.04 -2.21
C LEU A 392 9.86 9.61 -2.52
N MET A 393 10.88 9.15 -1.79
CA MET A 393 12.26 9.63 -1.89
C MET A 393 12.99 9.05 -3.11
N PRO A 394 13.78 9.86 -3.83
CA PRO A 394 14.43 11.07 -3.34
C PRO A 394 13.68 12.39 -3.61
N PHE A 395 12.61 12.38 -4.41
CA PHE A 395 12.04 13.61 -4.99
C PHE A 395 11.01 14.33 -4.10
N LEU A 396 10.43 13.63 -3.13
CA LEU A 396 9.41 14.14 -2.21
C LEU A 396 9.66 13.53 -0.82
N ALA A 397 9.64 14.37 0.21
CA ALA A 397 9.78 14.00 1.61
C ALA A 397 8.42 14.19 2.31
N THR A 398 7.84 13.10 2.80
CA THR A 398 6.53 13.11 3.48
C THR A 398 6.66 13.40 4.97
N VAL A 399 7.81 13.09 5.56
CA VAL A 399 8.20 13.40 6.95
C VAL A 399 9.61 14.00 7.01
N ALA A 400 9.94 14.74 8.07
CA ALA A 400 11.25 15.41 8.13
C ALA A 400 12.45 14.45 8.24
N SER A 401 12.24 13.20 8.70
CA SER A 401 13.30 12.18 8.74
C SER A 401 13.84 11.81 7.36
N ASP A 402 13.04 11.91 6.31
CA ASP A 402 13.41 11.57 4.93
C ASP A 402 14.60 12.42 4.45
N LEU A 403 14.69 13.66 4.95
CA LEU A 403 15.78 14.59 4.66
C LEU A 403 17.16 14.05 5.09
N LYS A 404 17.21 13.08 6.01
CA LYS A 404 18.46 12.39 6.42
C LYS A 404 19.03 11.49 5.32
N LEU A 405 18.22 11.11 4.32
CA LEU A 405 18.63 10.29 3.17
C LEU A 405 19.31 11.11 2.06
N LEU A 406 19.38 12.44 2.19
CA LEU A 406 19.97 13.33 1.20
C LEU A 406 21.18 14.08 1.79
N GLU A 407 22.26 14.16 1.02
CA GLU A 407 23.33 15.12 1.33
C GLU A 407 22.78 16.55 1.27
N ALA A 408 23.11 17.36 2.28
CA ALA A 408 22.58 18.72 2.42
C ALA A 408 23.01 19.67 1.27
N THR A 409 24.07 19.32 0.54
CA THR A 409 24.58 19.97 -0.67
C THR A 409 23.92 19.49 -1.96
N SER A 410 23.23 18.34 -1.96
CA SER A 410 22.71 17.69 -3.17
C SER A 410 21.71 18.58 -3.92
N TRP A 411 21.67 18.44 -5.25
CA TRP A 411 20.72 19.18 -6.09
C TRP A 411 19.26 18.84 -5.73
N VAL A 412 19.00 17.60 -5.30
CA VAL A 412 17.66 17.16 -4.87
C VAL A 412 17.25 17.83 -3.56
N MET A 413 18.13 17.89 -2.55
CA MET A 413 17.87 18.64 -1.31
C MET A 413 17.56 20.12 -1.60
N GLN A 414 18.18 20.71 -2.62
CA GLN A 414 17.89 22.08 -3.04
C GLN A 414 16.52 22.26 -3.73
N MET A 415 15.86 21.18 -4.16
CA MET A 415 14.47 21.20 -4.66
C MET A 415 13.43 21.02 -3.54
N ILE A 416 13.67 20.15 -2.54
CA ILE A 416 12.67 19.83 -1.50
C ILE A 416 12.02 21.07 -0.81
N PRO A 417 12.70 22.22 -0.59
CA PRO A 417 12.06 23.46 -0.11
C PRO A 417 10.86 23.96 -0.95
N TYR A 418 10.68 23.46 -2.17
CA TYR A 418 9.62 23.81 -3.11
C TYR A 418 8.65 22.65 -3.40
N GLN A 419 8.73 21.52 -2.70
CA GLN A 419 7.90 20.33 -3.01
C GLN A 419 6.39 20.61 -2.94
N HIS A 420 5.97 21.46 -2.00
CA HIS A 420 4.59 21.93 -1.86
C HIS A 420 4.10 22.84 -3.01
N ILE A 421 4.97 23.20 -3.95
CA ILE A 421 4.64 23.90 -5.20
C ILE A 421 4.60 22.90 -6.36
N TYR A 422 5.66 22.09 -6.53
CA TYR A 422 5.75 21.19 -7.69
C TYR A 422 4.90 19.92 -7.58
N TRP A 423 4.49 19.50 -6.38
CA TRP A 423 3.74 18.26 -6.16
C TRP A 423 2.49 18.13 -7.05
N THR A 424 1.66 19.17 -7.14
CA THR A 424 0.44 19.17 -7.99
C THR A 424 0.77 18.94 -9.47
N PHE A 425 1.96 19.34 -9.93
CA PHE A 425 2.45 19.13 -11.29
C PHE A 425 3.14 17.75 -11.47
N VAL A 426 3.51 17.06 -10.39
CA VAL A 426 4.03 15.69 -10.40
C VAL A 426 2.90 14.66 -10.46
N MET A 427 1.72 14.96 -9.90
CA MET A 427 0.55 14.05 -9.91
C MET A 427 0.23 13.38 -11.26
N PRO A 428 0.25 14.07 -12.42
CA PRO A 428 0.01 13.42 -13.73
C PRO A 428 1.00 12.30 -14.07
N PHE A 429 2.23 12.34 -13.54
CA PHE A 429 3.28 11.37 -13.84
C PHE A 429 3.15 10.08 -13.00
N LEU A 430 2.27 10.02 -11.99
CA LEU A 430 2.16 8.87 -11.09
C LEU A 430 1.93 7.54 -11.83
N ARG A 431 1.04 7.52 -12.84
CA ARG A 431 0.80 6.32 -13.66
C ARG A 431 2.04 5.90 -14.45
N LEU A 432 2.83 6.83 -14.98
CA LEU A 432 4.07 6.49 -15.70
C LEU A 432 5.10 5.84 -14.75
N SER A 433 5.20 6.33 -13.52
CA SER A 433 6.03 5.71 -12.47
C SER A 433 5.56 4.29 -12.15
N TRP A 434 4.26 4.09 -11.88
CA TRP A 434 3.71 2.78 -11.55
C TRP A 434 3.72 1.78 -12.72
N LEU A 435 3.66 2.25 -13.97
CA LEU A 435 3.87 1.42 -15.17
C LEU A 435 5.33 0.94 -15.24
N ALA A 436 6.31 1.81 -15.02
CA ALA A 436 7.72 1.45 -15.02
C ALA A 436 8.05 0.44 -13.88
N GLN A 437 7.54 0.69 -12.68
CA GLN A 437 7.64 -0.22 -11.53
C GLN A 437 6.97 -1.58 -11.83
N SER A 438 5.77 -1.58 -12.42
CA SER A 438 5.07 -2.82 -12.83
C SER A 438 5.88 -3.66 -13.82
N ILE A 439 6.54 -3.04 -14.80
CA ILE A 439 7.41 -3.73 -15.75
C ILE A 439 8.64 -4.29 -15.03
N GLY A 440 9.32 -3.48 -14.22
CA GLY A 440 10.51 -3.89 -13.47
C GLY A 440 10.24 -5.07 -12.54
N PHE A 441 9.14 -5.02 -11.77
CA PHE A 441 8.67 -6.10 -10.91
C PHE A 441 8.41 -7.39 -11.71
N VAL A 442 7.63 -7.32 -12.79
CA VAL A 442 7.26 -8.51 -13.59
C VAL A 442 8.47 -9.18 -14.28
N LEU A 443 9.53 -8.40 -14.55
CA LEU A 443 10.81 -8.92 -15.03
C LEU A 443 11.66 -9.59 -13.94
N SER A 444 11.50 -9.22 -12.66
CA SER A 444 12.22 -9.85 -11.52
C SER A 444 11.45 -10.98 -10.82
N MET A 445 10.15 -11.16 -11.13
CA MET A 445 9.28 -12.17 -10.46
C MET A 445 9.85 -13.60 -10.47
N ASP A 446 10.53 -14.06 -11.52
CA ASP A 446 11.12 -15.42 -11.59
C ASP A 446 12.30 -15.61 -10.61
N THR A 447 13.01 -14.54 -10.26
CA THR A 447 14.14 -14.54 -9.31
C THR A 447 13.76 -14.07 -7.91
N SER A 448 12.51 -13.65 -7.70
CA SER A 448 12.02 -13.13 -6.42
C SER A 448 12.19 -14.11 -5.26
N PHE A 449 12.51 -13.59 -4.07
CA PHE A 449 12.55 -14.37 -2.82
C PHE A 449 11.21 -15.06 -2.50
N TYR A 450 10.08 -14.41 -2.79
CA TYR A 450 8.75 -14.92 -2.45
C TYR A 450 8.25 -15.95 -3.46
N ASP A 451 7.86 -17.13 -2.96
CA ASP A 451 7.37 -18.27 -3.76
C ASP A 451 6.16 -17.92 -4.62
N VAL A 452 5.25 -17.10 -4.08
CA VAL A 452 4.03 -16.67 -4.76
C VAL A 452 4.32 -15.87 -6.03
N HIS A 453 5.39 -15.09 -6.06
CA HIS A 453 5.81 -14.32 -7.23
C HIS A 453 6.42 -15.25 -8.28
N ARG A 454 7.36 -16.13 -7.91
CA ARG A 454 7.94 -17.13 -8.84
C ARG A 454 6.89 -18.07 -9.44
N GLN A 455 5.86 -18.43 -8.68
CA GLN A 455 4.75 -19.26 -9.17
C GLN A 455 3.81 -18.53 -10.15
N LYS A 456 3.72 -17.19 -10.08
CA LYS A 456 2.79 -16.37 -10.86
C LYS A 456 3.44 -15.62 -12.03
N ALA A 457 4.76 -15.47 -12.02
CA ALA A 457 5.57 -14.72 -13.00
C ALA A 457 5.09 -14.85 -14.45
N LYS A 458 4.97 -16.08 -14.96
CA LYS A 458 4.59 -16.34 -16.36
C LYS A 458 3.22 -15.81 -16.76
N TYR A 459 2.24 -15.82 -15.85
CA TYR A 459 0.90 -15.29 -16.14
C TYR A 459 0.93 -13.76 -16.27
N GLU A 460 1.68 -13.09 -15.39
CA GLU A 460 1.88 -11.64 -15.40
C GLU A 460 2.68 -11.19 -16.62
N GLN A 461 3.80 -11.86 -16.89
CA GLN A 461 4.67 -11.61 -18.04
C GLN A 461 3.90 -11.71 -19.35
N ILE A 462 3.11 -12.77 -19.55
CA ILE A 462 2.31 -12.96 -20.76
C ILE A 462 1.23 -11.88 -20.87
N THR A 463 0.43 -11.66 -19.82
CA THR A 463 -0.70 -10.71 -19.89
C THR A 463 -0.24 -9.25 -20.01
N LEU A 464 0.84 -8.86 -19.33
CA LEU A 464 1.43 -7.52 -19.45
C LEU A 464 2.16 -7.33 -20.80
N SER A 465 2.79 -8.38 -21.36
CA SER A 465 3.35 -8.30 -22.72
C SER A 465 2.25 -8.10 -23.76
N ILE A 466 1.11 -8.80 -23.64
CA ILE A 466 -0.04 -8.62 -24.54
C ILE A 466 -0.60 -7.19 -24.41
N HIS A 467 -0.70 -6.64 -23.20
CA HIS A 467 -1.09 -5.23 -22.99
C HIS A 467 -0.20 -4.27 -23.79
N TRP A 468 1.12 -4.36 -23.62
CA TRP A 468 2.05 -3.46 -24.31
C TRP A 468 2.08 -3.66 -25.83
N ILE A 469 1.91 -4.89 -26.33
CA ILE A 469 1.73 -5.15 -27.77
C ILE A 469 0.47 -4.46 -28.30
N LEU A 470 -0.66 -4.55 -27.56
CA LEU A 470 -1.91 -3.90 -27.94
C LEU A 470 -1.82 -2.37 -27.89
N VAL A 471 -1.15 -1.80 -26.88
CA VAL A 471 -0.91 -0.34 -26.78
C VAL A 471 -0.01 0.14 -27.91
N LEU A 472 1.10 -0.55 -28.19
CA LEU A 472 2.00 -0.18 -29.29
C LEU A 472 1.31 -0.28 -30.66
N LEU A 473 0.44 -1.28 -30.86
CA LEU A 473 -0.39 -1.39 -32.07
C LEU A 473 -1.43 -0.26 -32.15
N GLN A 474 -2.11 0.07 -31.05
CA GLN A 474 -3.08 1.17 -30.98
C GLN A 474 -2.44 2.53 -31.28
N LEU A 475 -1.20 2.74 -30.82
CA LEU A 475 -0.40 3.94 -31.09
C LEU A 475 0.11 3.98 -32.53
N TYR A 476 0.54 2.84 -33.10
CA TYR A 476 0.98 2.73 -34.50
C TYR A 476 -0.15 3.01 -35.51
N LEU A 477 -1.41 2.82 -35.12
CA LEU A 477 -2.60 3.14 -35.92
C LEU A 477 -3.00 4.63 -35.86
N LEU A 478 -2.18 5.51 -35.27
CA LEU A 478 -2.35 6.97 -35.32
C LEU A 478 -1.63 7.55 -36.56
N PRO A 479 -2.14 8.65 -37.15
CA PRO A 479 -1.72 9.09 -38.48
C PRO A 479 -0.27 9.60 -38.57
N ASP A 480 0.31 10.04 -37.46
CA ASP A 480 1.62 10.66 -37.42
C ASP A 480 2.26 10.59 -36.02
N VAL A 481 3.57 10.88 -35.94
CA VAL A 481 4.36 10.78 -34.70
C VAL A 481 3.96 11.83 -33.65
N GLN A 482 3.53 13.02 -34.05
CA GLN A 482 3.10 14.07 -33.12
C GLN A 482 1.78 13.66 -32.48
N THR A 483 0.79 13.23 -33.26
CA THR A 483 -0.48 12.68 -32.76
C THR A 483 -0.23 11.47 -31.85
N MET A 484 0.68 10.58 -32.22
CA MET A 484 1.06 9.41 -31.39
C MET A 484 1.62 9.81 -30.02
N VAL A 485 2.60 10.72 -29.99
CA VAL A 485 3.22 11.19 -28.73
C VAL A 485 2.22 11.98 -27.89
N THR A 486 1.42 12.86 -28.50
CA THR A 486 0.37 13.60 -27.78
C THR A 486 -0.70 12.69 -27.21
N TYR A 487 -1.16 11.67 -27.96
CA TYR A 487 -2.13 10.69 -27.47
C TYR A 487 -1.60 9.93 -26.25
N PHE A 488 -0.35 9.43 -26.34
CA PHE A 488 0.29 8.72 -25.24
C PHE A 488 0.43 9.61 -24.01
N LEU A 489 1.01 10.81 -24.15
CA LEU A 489 1.20 11.72 -23.02
C LEU A 489 -0.14 12.11 -22.37
N VAL A 490 -1.15 12.53 -23.15
CA VAL A 490 -2.46 12.93 -22.60
C VAL A 490 -3.16 11.78 -21.88
N SER A 491 -3.19 10.58 -22.45
CA SER A 491 -3.88 9.43 -21.83
C SER A 491 -3.19 8.94 -20.56
N GLN A 492 -1.86 8.89 -20.55
CA GLN A 492 -1.10 8.49 -19.35
C GLN A 492 -1.14 9.58 -18.27
N MET A 493 -1.00 10.85 -18.63
CA MET A 493 -1.01 11.98 -17.69
C MET A 493 -2.38 12.18 -17.05
N PHE A 494 -3.47 12.07 -17.82
CA PHE A 494 -4.83 12.19 -17.27
C PHE A 494 -5.17 10.99 -16.38
N GLY A 495 -4.80 9.77 -16.78
CA GLY A 495 -4.94 8.59 -15.93
C GLY A 495 -4.12 8.68 -14.63
N GLY A 496 -2.89 9.21 -14.70
CA GLY A 496 -2.03 9.45 -13.52
C GLY A 496 -2.57 10.52 -12.58
N PHE A 497 -3.08 11.64 -13.14
CA PHE A 497 -3.70 12.72 -12.38
C PHE A 497 -4.90 12.24 -11.56
N LEU A 498 -5.83 11.51 -12.20
CA LEU A 498 -6.98 10.93 -11.51
C LEU A 498 -6.57 9.88 -10.47
N LEU A 499 -5.58 9.03 -10.77
CA LEU A 499 -5.04 8.05 -9.83
C LEU A 499 -4.45 8.72 -8.58
N ALA A 500 -3.66 9.77 -8.76
CA ALA A 500 -3.09 10.55 -7.66
C ALA A 500 -4.19 11.19 -6.80
N HIS A 501 -5.22 11.76 -7.43
CA HIS A 501 -6.33 12.42 -6.72
C HIS A 501 -7.08 11.50 -5.74
N VAL A 502 -7.20 10.19 -6.02
CA VAL A 502 -7.87 9.28 -5.06
C VAL A 502 -6.96 8.79 -3.95
N VAL A 503 -5.69 8.50 -4.26
CA VAL A 503 -4.80 7.84 -3.29
C VAL A 503 -4.26 8.85 -2.28
N THR A 504 -3.78 9.99 -2.78
CA THR A 504 -2.84 10.83 -2.05
C THR A 504 -3.52 11.67 -0.96
N TYR A 505 -4.62 12.37 -1.28
CA TYR A 505 -5.34 13.20 -0.31
C TYR A 505 -5.91 12.44 0.90
N ASN A 506 -6.14 11.13 0.81
CA ASN A 506 -6.68 10.35 1.92
C ASN A 506 -5.60 9.92 2.93
N HIS A 507 -4.32 9.90 2.53
CA HIS A 507 -3.20 9.32 3.30
C HIS A 507 -2.06 10.32 3.54
N TYR A 508 -1.76 11.17 2.56
CA TYR A 508 -0.69 12.17 2.71
C TYR A 508 -1.17 13.39 3.52
N SER A 509 -2.49 13.58 3.68
CA SER A 509 -3.11 14.63 4.51
C SER A 509 -3.36 14.24 5.98
N THR A 510 -2.94 13.05 6.40
CA THR A 510 -3.13 12.48 7.75
C THR A 510 -1.79 12.24 8.44
N GLU A 511 -1.81 11.78 9.70
CA GLU A 511 -0.59 11.58 10.50
C GLU A 511 0.24 10.38 10.02
N LYS A 512 1.56 10.43 10.23
CA LYS A 512 2.51 9.32 10.00
C LYS A 512 3.05 8.83 11.33
N PHE A 513 3.36 7.54 11.45
CA PHE A 513 3.84 6.96 12.72
C PHE A 513 5.19 6.25 12.55
N SER A 514 6.01 6.28 13.59
CA SER A 514 7.25 5.50 13.64
C SER A 514 6.92 4.00 13.72
N TYR A 515 7.72 3.14 13.06
CA TYR A 515 7.55 1.68 13.11
C TYR A 515 7.66 1.07 14.53
N ASN A 516 8.24 1.80 15.49
CA ASN A 516 8.27 1.38 16.89
C ASN A 516 6.99 1.75 17.67
N SER A 517 6.18 2.68 17.16
CA SER A 517 4.97 3.15 17.82
C SER A 517 4.01 2.00 18.20
N ARG A 518 3.44 2.11 19.40
CA ARG A 518 2.46 1.16 19.94
C ARG A 518 1.13 1.16 19.19
N ILE A 519 0.82 2.21 18.42
CA ILE A 519 -0.39 2.26 17.57
C ILE A 519 -0.44 1.13 16.53
N LEU A 520 0.72 0.61 16.10
CA LEU A 520 0.80 -0.50 15.15
C LEU A 520 0.18 -1.80 15.71
N GLU A 521 0.20 -1.99 17.03
CA GLU A 521 -0.46 -3.10 17.73
C GLU A 521 -1.95 -2.79 18.02
N ASN A 522 -2.42 -1.59 17.66
CA ASN A 522 -3.80 -1.16 17.69
C ASN A 522 -4.33 -0.88 16.28
N TYR A 523 -4.36 -1.94 15.46
CA TYR A 523 -4.81 -1.91 14.07
C TYR A 523 -5.99 -0.95 13.77
N PRO A 524 -7.15 -1.01 14.43
CA PRO A 524 -8.27 -0.12 14.13
C PRO A 524 -7.95 1.37 14.37
N SER A 525 -7.16 1.70 15.39
CA SER A 525 -6.74 3.08 15.62
C SER A 525 -5.71 3.53 14.59
N LEU A 526 -4.74 2.67 14.22
CA LEU A 526 -3.80 2.99 13.14
C LEU A 526 -4.57 3.37 11.86
N GLN A 527 -5.48 2.51 11.40
CA GLN A 527 -6.26 2.77 10.18
C GLN A 527 -7.07 4.08 10.29
N VAL A 528 -7.64 4.38 11.46
CA VAL A 528 -8.49 5.57 11.66
C VAL A 528 -7.71 6.88 11.79
N TYR A 529 -6.51 6.88 12.38
CA TYR A 529 -5.65 8.07 12.46
C TYR A 529 -4.92 8.35 11.14
N THR A 530 -4.62 7.31 10.37
CA THR A 530 -3.81 7.41 9.13
C THR A 530 -4.64 7.50 7.86
N THR A 531 -5.97 7.34 7.92
CA THR A 531 -6.85 7.52 6.74
C THR A 531 -7.93 8.58 6.97
N ARG A 532 -8.21 9.35 5.92
CA ARG A 532 -9.30 10.32 5.82
C ARG A 532 -10.32 9.80 4.79
N ASN A 533 -11.58 10.16 4.92
CA ASN A 533 -12.58 9.98 3.87
C ASN A 533 -12.76 11.26 3.05
N MET A 534 -13.00 11.12 1.75
CA MET A 534 -13.49 12.22 0.93
C MET A 534 -15.01 12.20 0.82
N ARG A 535 -15.63 13.38 0.93
CA ARG A 535 -17.07 13.61 1.08
C ARG A 535 -17.87 12.84 0.01
N PRO A 536 -18.60 11.78 0.39
CA PRO A 536 -19.26 10.92 -0.59
C PRO A 536 -20.42 11.57 -1.33
N GLY A 537 -20.80 10.96 -2.46
CA GLY A 537 -21.91 11.39 -3.30
C GLY A 537 -21.94 10.67 -4.64
N LEU A 538 -23.10 10.60 -5.30
CA LEU A 538 -23.32 9.68 -6.44
C LEU A 538 -22.27 9.76 -7.57
N PHE A 539 -21.77 10.95 -7.88
CA PHE A 539 -20.70 11.14 -8.88
C PHE A 539 -19.31 10.77 -8.32
N ILE A 540 -19.02 11.14 -7.07
CA ILE A 540 -17.77 10.85 -6.35
C ILE A 540 -17.60 9.33 -6.17
N ASP A 541 -18.64 8.66 -5.70
CA ASP A 541 -18.70 7.20 -5.49
C ASP A 541 -18.60 6.42 -6.83
N TRP A 542 -18.97 7.03 -7.96
CA TRP A 542 -18.78 6.46 -9.30
C TRP A 542 -17.36 6.70 -9.84
N LEU A 543 -16.86 7.94 -9.76
CA LEU A 543 -15.56 8.37 -10.29
C LEU A 543 -14.44 7.66 -9.54
N TRP A 544 -14.41 7.80 -8.21
CA TRP A 544 -13.44 7.19 -7.31
C TRP A 544 -13.83 5.78 -6.88
N GLY A 545 -14.97 5.28 -7.37
CA GLY A 545 -15.37 3.89 -7.22
C GLY A 545 -15.59 3.44 -5.78
N GLY A 546 -15.85 4.34 -4.84
CA GLY A 546 -15.94 4.01 -3.42
C GLY A 546 -14.61 4.11 -2.64
N LEU A 547 -13.48 4.39 -3.30
CA LEU A 547 -12.19 4.68 -2.63
C LEU A 547 -12.11 6.10 -2.04
N ASN A 548 -13.27 6.76 -1.94
CA ASN A 548 -13.53 7.91 -1.08
C ASN A 548 -13.96 7.51 0.35
N TYR A 549 -14.23 6.22 0.61
CA TYR A 549 -14.52 5.63 1.92
C TYR A 549 -13.28 4.86 2.46
N GLN A 550 -12.12 5.51 2.53
CA GLN A 550 -10.88 4.86 2.94
C GLN A 550 -10.89 4.38 4.40
N ILE A 551 -11.53 5.08 5.34
CA ILE A 551 -11.62 4.62 6.74
C ILE A 551 -12.38 3.28 6.80
N GLU A 552 -13.52 3.17 6.11
CA GLU A 552 -14.27 1.91 6.02
C GLU A 552 -13.48 0.82 5.28
N HIS A 553 -12.74 1.19 4.25
CA HIS A 553 -11.97 0.24 3.45
C HIS A 553 -10.75 -0.28 4.21
N HIS A 554 -9.98 0.58 4.88
CA HIS A 554 -8.80 0.20 5.65
C HIS A 554 -9.14 -0.62 6.90
N LEU A 555 -10.28 -0.35 7.56
CA LEU A 555 -10.78 -1.22 8.62
C LEU A 555 -11.26 -2.59 8.09
N PHE A 556 -11.72 -2.65 6.84
CA PHE A 556 -12.25 -3.87 6.23
C PHE A 556 -11.73 -4.07 4.78
N PRO A 557 -10.43 -4.36 4.56
CA PRO A 557 -9.84 -4.38 3.22
C PRO A 557 -10.47 -5.45 2.31
N THR A 558 -11.05 -6.51 2.89
CA THR A 558 -11.81 -7.55 2.18
C THR A 558 -13.29 -7.19 1.90
N MET A 559 -13.75 -5.98 2.27
CA MET A 559 -15.11 -5.52 1.98
C MET A 559 -15.23 -4.98 0.54
N PRO A 560 -16.15 -5.52 -0.28
CA PRO A 560 -16.39 -4.97 -1.62
C PRO A 560 -17.01 -3.57 -1.56
N ARG A 561 -16.49 -2.66 -2.39
CA ARG A 561 -16.86 -1.23 -2.48
C ARG A 561 -18.36 -0.91 -2.40
N HIS A 562 -19.23 -1.76 -2.94
CA HIS A 562 -20.69 -1.59 -2.92
C HIS A 562 -21.34 -1.72 -1.52
N ASN A 563 -20.55 -1.99 -0.48
CA ASN A 563 -20.97 -2.06 0.92
C ASN A 563 -20.27 -1.03 1.83
N LEU A 564 -19.25 -0.29 1.36
CA LEU A 564 -18.53 0.70 2.17
C LEU A 564 -19.48 1.81 2.67
N ASN A 565 -20.32 2.34 1.78
CA ASN A 565 -21.36 3.30 2.15
C ASN A 565 -22.42 2.76 3.12
N LYS A 566 -22.58 1.43 3.23
CA LYS A 566 -23.48 0.76 4.17
C LYS A 566 -22.84 0.51 5.54
N VAL A 567 -21.52 0.34 5.60
CA VAL A 567 -20.78 0.20 6.86
C VAL A 567 -20.39 1.55 7.46
N MET A 568 -20.29 2.61 6.66
CA MET A 568 -19.94 3.97 7.10
C MET A 568 -20.71 4.47 8.36
N PRO A 569 -22.04 4.28 8.50
CA PRO A 569 -22.74 4.69 9.72
C PRO A 569 -22.36 3.86 10.95
N LEU A 570 -21.95 2.61 10.75
CA LEU A 570 -21.49 1.72 11.83
C LEU A 570 -20.04 2.02 12.23
N VAL A 571 -19.17 2.38 11.26
CA VAL A 571 -17.80 2.84 11.55
C VAL A 571 -17.83 4.16 12.32
N LYS A 572 -18.66 5.13 11.91
CA LYS A 572 -18.91 6.37 12.68
C LYS A 572 -19.32 6.07 14.13
N LYS A 573 -20.24 5.11 14.33
CA LYS A 573 -20.65 4.67 15.66
C LYS A 573 -19.48 4.06 16.43
N PHE A 574 -18.73 3.13 15.82
CA PHE A 574 -17.56 2.51 16.43
C PHE A 574 -16.52 3.56 16.87
N CYS A 575 -16.18 4.53 16.02
CA CYS A 575 -15.26 5.61 16.38
C CYS A 575 -15.79 6.43 17.57
N SER A 576 -17.06 6.83 17.54
CA SER A 576 -17.72 7.59 18.62
C SER A 576 -17.88 6.80 19.93
N GLU A 577 -17.96 5.48 19.90
CA GLU A 577 -18.01 4.61 21.09
C GLU A 577 -16.61 4.32 21.67
N ASN A 578 -15.55 4.74 20.99
CA ASN A 578 -14.16 4.46 21.35
C ASN A 578 -13.30 5.73 21.47
N ASP A 579 -13.89 6.92 21.34
CA ASP A 579 -13.22 8.24 21.35
C ASP A 579 -12.17 8.43 20.23
N LEU A 580 -12.36 7.73 19.11
CA LEU A 580 -11.49 7.84 17.93
C LEU A 580 -11.96 8.97 17.00
N PRO A 581 -11.03 9.66 16.30
CA PRO A 581 -11.39 10.62 15.27
C PRO A 581 -12.14 9.95 14.11
N TYR A 582 -12.84 10.74 13.29
CA TYR A 582 -13.46 10.26 12.06
C TYR A 582 -13.49 11.40 11.03
N MET A 583 -12.49 11.42 10.14
CA MET A 583 -12.21 12.56 9.27
C MET A 583 -12.98 12.45 7.94
N VAL A 584 -13.76 13.47 7.57
CA VAL A 584 -14.46 13.54 6.27
C VAL A 584 -14.42 14.96 5.70
N ASP A 585 -13.70 15.15 4.61
CA ASP A 585 -13.46 16.45 3.99
C ASP A 585 -13.79 16.40 2.49
N ASP A 586 -13.86 17.53 1.79
CA ASP A 586 -13.90 17.49 0.32
C ASP A 586 -12.49 17.53 -0.28
N TYR A 587 -12.40 17.17 -1.56
CA TYR A 587 -11.13 17.02 -2.28
C TYR A 587 -10.28 18.31 -2.29
N LEU A 588 -10.88 19.50 -2.21
CA LEU A 588 -10.12 20.75 -2.14
C LEU A 588 -9.47 20.94 -0.77
N THR A 589 -10.20 20.68 0.31
CA THR A 589 -9.67 20.67 1.68
C THR A 589 -8.62 19.57 1.87
N GLY A 590 -8.84 18.37 1.33
CA GLY A 590 -7.86 17.27 1.35
C GLY A 590 -6.54 17.62 0.66
N TRP A 591 -6.59 18.24 -0.52
CA TRP A 591 -5.42 18.77 -1.22
C TRP A 591 -4.73 19.90 -0.43
N GLN A 592 -5.48 20.80 0.20
CA GLN A 592 -4.89 21.88 1.02
C GLN A 592 -4.09 21.33 2.20
N TYR A 593 -4.62 20.36 2.94
CA TYR A 593 -3.91 19.72 4.06
C TYR A 593 -2.66 18.93 3.59
N GLU A 594 -2.72 18.28 2.43
CA GLU A 594 -1.54 17.62 1.85
C GLU A 594 -0.45 18.64 1.45
N ILE A 595 -0.82 19.73 0.79
CA ILE A 595 0.12 20.82 0.43
C ILE A 595 0.73 21.45 1.70
N GLU A 596 -0.02 21.53 2.80
CA GLU A 596 0.49 21.95 4.11
C GLU A 596 1.49 20.94 4.70
N GLN A 597 1.18 19.64 4.69
CA GLN A 597 2.10 18.58 5.12
C GLN A 597 3.43 18.64 4.36
N PHE A 598 3.38 18.79 3.03
CA PHE A 598 4.57 18.98 2.20
C PHE A 598 5.32 20.30 2.50
N ARG A 599 4.60 21.38 2.86
CA ARG A 599 5.18 22.69 3.24
C ARG A 599 5.89 22.64 4.59
N ASN A 600 5.38 21.85 5.54
CA ASN A 600 6.00 21.67 6.85
C ASN A 600 7.41 21.08 6.71
N VAL A 601 7.55 19.99 5.95
CA VAL A 601 8.85 19.35 5.68
C VAL A 601 9.75 20.23 4.81
N ALA A 602 9.19 20.93 3.82
CA ALA A 602 9.92 21.90 2.99
C ALA A 602 10.56 23.04 3.82
N THR A 603 9.91 23.44 4.91
CA THR A 603 10.40 24.47 5.84
C THR A 603 11.61 23.99 6.65
N ILE A 604 11.70 22.69 6.94
CA ILE A 604 12.90 22.08 7.55
C ILE A 604 14.02 21.97 6.50
N ALA A 605 13.72 21.48 5.29
CA ALA A 605 14.68 21.41 4.19
C ALA A 605 15.29 22.79 3.88
N GLY A 606 14.49 23.86 3.86
CA GLY A 606 14.96 25.23 3.63
C GLY A 606 15.96 25.71 4.69
N LYS A 607 15.74 25.37 5.97
CA LYS A 607 16.70 25.65 7.06
C LYS A 607 18.02 24.91 6.87
N ILE A 608 17.97 23.66 6.43
CA ILE A 608 19.17 22.84 6.15
C ILE A 608 19.97 23.43 4.98
N VAL A 609 19.31 23.72 3.84
CA VAL A 609 19.94 24.30 2.64
C VAL A 609 20.55 25.67 2.94
N ASN A 610 19.86 26.54 3.68
CA ASN A 610 20.38 27.86 4.01
C ASN A 610 21.60 27.78 4.95
N LYS A 611 21.59 26.89 5.96
CA LYS A 611 22.74 26.67 6.85
C LYS A 611 24.00 26.17 6.13
N VAL A 612 23.85 25.50 4.98
CA VAL A 612 24.99 25.09 4.12
C VAL A 612 25.46 26.23 3.20
N ARG A 613 24.57 27.17 2.87
CA ARG A 613 24.87 28.34 2.02
C ARG A 613 25.44 29.53 2.78
N GLU A 614 25.28 29.61 4.10
CA GLU A 614 25.95 30.61 4.93
C GLU A 614 27.48 30.43 4.80
N PRO A 615 28.24 31.46 4.37
CA PRO A 615 29.69 31.38 4.37
C PRO A 615 30.18 31.23 5.81
N LYS A 616 30.99 30.19 6.07
CA LYS A 616 31.67 30.03 7.36
C LYS A 616 32.43 31.34 7.65
N LYS A 617 31.99 32.06 8.70
CA LYS A 617 32.71 33.25 9.17
C LYS A 617 34.13 32.82 9.52
N ALA A 618 35.10 33.39 8.83
CA ALA A 618 36.51 33.22 9.18
C ALA A 618 36.73 33.81 10.58
N PHE A 619 37.43 33.04 11.40
CA PHE A 619 37.95 33.40 12.72
C PHE A 619 39.47 33.31 12.65
#